data_AF-A0A9X1R8I0-F1
#
_entry.id   AF-A0A9X1R8I0-F1
#
_cell.length_a   1.000
_cell.length_b   1.000
_cell.length_c   1.000
_cell.angle_alpha   90.00
_cell.angle_beta   90.00
_cell.angle_gamma   90.00
#
_symmetry.space_group_name_H-M   'P 1'
#
loop_
_entity.id
_entity.type
_entity.pdbx_description
1 polymer ?
#
loop_
_entity_poly.entity_id
_entity_poly.type
_entity_poly.pdbx_seq_one_letter_code
_entity_poly.pdbx_strand_id
1 'polypeptide(L)'
;MIKQVVSACLAIAASSIAAEARPHRSLQAPECNVTMPCDFAYAQTRRERAPRPSLQAYRSTQMTVTDAGATATTISVAGERVVGGRPAGCPSSFCGCGAAIRVFGHVVPELNLASNWLRFPRAAPAPGMVAARRGHVFVLEQSLGGDMWMAYDANSGGHATRMHARSLRGYTVVNPRG
;
A
#
# COMPACT_ATOMS: atom_id res chain seq x y z
N MET A 1 45.13 -17.32 -7.30
CA MET A 1 43.86 -16.63 -6.96
C MET A 1 42.83 -17.52 -6.24
N ILE A 2 43.03 -18.84 -6.10
CA ILE A 2 42.11 -19.76 -5.39
C ILE A 2 42.16 -19.61 -3.84
N LYS A 3 43.29 -19.16 -3.28
CA LYS A 3 43.47 -19.06 -1.82
C LYS A 3 42.61 -17.98 -1.14
N GLN A 4 42.25 -16.91 -1.85
CA GLN A 4 41.45 -15.82 -1.26
C GLN A 4 39.94 -16.15 -1.19
N VAL A 5 39.45 -17.01 -2.07
CA VAL A 5 38.03 -17.40 -2.11
C VAL A 5 37.68 -18.33 -0.93
N VAL A 6 38.60 -19.25 -0.58
CA VAL A 6 38.38 -20.18 0.54
C VAL A 6 38.36 -19.46 1.90
N SER A 7 39.15 -18.39 2.06
CA SER A 7 39.20 -17.60 3.30
C SER A 7 37.90 -16.85 3.58
N ALA A 8 37.16 -16.44 2.55
CA ALA A 8 35.90 -15.72 2.72
C ALA A 8 34.75 -16.65 3.14
N CYS A 9 34.75 -17.91 2.67
CA CYS A 9 33.70 -18.88 3.02
C CYS A 9 33.79 -19.35 4.48
N LEU A 10 34.99 -19.44 5.05
CA LEU A 10 35.19 -19.84 6.45
C LEU A 10 34.75 -18.76 7.45
N ALA A 11 34.83 -17.48 7.08
CA ALA A 11 34.39 -16.37 7.93
C ALA A 11 32.87 -16.31 8.11
N ILE A 12 32.08 -16.75 7.12
CA ILE A 12 30.62 -16.67 7.16
C ILE A 12 30.01 -17.76 8.06
N ALA A 13 30.68 -18.90 8.23
CA ALA A 13 30.17 -20.00 9.04
C ALA A 13 30.27 -19.73 10.57
N ALA A 14 31.15 -18.83 11.00
CA ALA A 14 31.47 -18.63 12.42
C ALA A 14 30.58 -17.60 13.17
N SER A 15 29.70 -16.86 12.48
CA SER A 15 28.90 -15.80 13.11
C SER A 15 27.46 -16.19 13.49
N SER A 16 27.13 -17.47 13.52
CA SER A 16 25.78 -17.96 13.85
C SER A 16 25.59 -18.07 15.37
N ILE A 17 25.34 -16.94 16.04
CA ILE A 17 25.03 -16.93 17.47
C ILE A 17 23.54 -17.25 17.67
N ALA A 18 23.24 -18.32 18.41
CA ALA A 18 21.88 -18.71 18.76
C ALA A 18 21.26 -17.69 19.73
N ALA A 19 20.10 -17.13 19.38
CA ALA A 19 19.35 -16.23 20.24
C ALA A 19 18.43 -17.04 21.16
N GLU A 20 18.74 -17.06 22.45
CA GLU A 20 18.01 -17.79 23.49
C GLU A 20 16.97 -16.86 24.14
N ALA A 21 15.68 -17.13 23.91
CA ALA A 21 14.59 -16.31 24.45
C ALA A 21 14.15 -16.82 25.84
N ARG A 22 14.22 -15.97 26.86
CA ARG A 22 13.76 -16.27 28.23
C ARG A 22 12.23 -16.40 28.30
N PRO A 23 11.67 -17.28 29.16
CA PRO A 23 10.23 -17.40 29.34
C PRO A 23 9.68 -16.29 30.25
N HIS A 24 8.57 -15.69 29.86
CA HIS A 24 7.87 -14.71 30.68
C HIS A 24 6.82 -15.41 31.54
N ARG A 25 6.93 -15.26 32.87
CA ARG A 25 5.96 -15.75 33.86
C ARG A 25 5.09 -14.56 34.25
N SER A 26 3.84 -14.52 33.78
CA SER A 26 2.88 -13.49 34.17
C SER A 26 2.16 -13.91 35.45
N LEU A 27 2.46 -13.24 36.57
CA LEU A 27 1.55 -13.21 37.72
C LEU A 27 0.27 -12.50 37.30
N GLN A 28 -0.86 -13.16 37.51
CA GLN A 28 -2.19 -12.66 37.19
C GLN A 28 -2.70 -11.83 38.37
N ALA A 29 -2.94 -10.53 38.15
CA ALA A 29 -3.62 -9.67 39.12
C ALA A 29 -5.10 -10.09 39.19
N PRO A 30 -5.65 -10.29 40.40
CA PRO A 30 -7.07 -10.55 40.57
C PRO A 30 -7.77 -9.20 40.49
N GLU A 31 -8.58 -8.97 39.45
CA GLU A 31 -9.77 -8.11 39.41
C GLU A 31 -10.14 -7.92 37.93
N CYS A 32 -10.66 -8.99 37.32
CA CYS A 32 -11.52 -8.86 36.15
C CYS A 32 -12.74 -9.73 36.36
N ASN A 33 -13.75 -9.09 36.96
CA ASN A 33 -15.09 -9.59 37.16
C ASN A 33 -15.85 -9.57 35.84
N VAL A 34 -15.60 -10.56 34.98
CA VAL A 34 -16.50 -10.84 33.85
C VAL A 34 -16.81 -12.33 33.87
N THR A 35 -17.90 -12.67 34.55
CA THR A 35 -18.59 -13.94 34.39
C THR A 35 -19.27 -13.94 33.02
N MET A 36 -18.65 -14.57 32.03
CA MET A 36 -19.34 -14.93 30.78
C MET A 36 -19.91 -16.34 30.95
N PRO A 37 -21.23 -16.56 30.75
CA PRO A 37 -21.81 -17.88 30.86
C PRO A 37 -21.28 -18.77 29.74
N CYS A 38 -20.80 -19.94 30.15
CA CYS A 38 -20.48 -21.05 29.27
C CYS A 38 -21.79 -21.61 28.70
N ASP A 39 -21.89 -21.69 27.38
CA ASP A 39 -22.54 -22.81 26.68
C ASP A 39 -22.25 -22.69 25.18
N PHE A 40 -21.27 -23.47 24.72
CA PHE A 40 -21.43 -24.50 23.70
C PHE A 40 -20.15 -25.34 23.67
N ALA A 41 -20.33 -26.62 23.92
CA ALA A 41 -19.29 -27.58 24.16
C ALA A 41 -18.68 -28.13 22.85
N TYR A 42 -17.41 -28.50 23.00
CA TYR A 42 -16.60 -29.47 22.25
C TYR A 42 -15.70 -29.04 21.07
N ALA A 43 -14.43 -29.40 21.30
CA ALA A 43 -13.36 -29.74 20.37
C ALA A 43 -12.52 -28.59 19.77
N GLN A 44 -11.54 -28.13 20.57
CA GLN A 44 -10.28 -27.64 20.02
C GLN A 44 -9.63 -28.74 19.18
N THR A 45 -9.27 -28.44 17.93
CA THR A 45 -7.98 -28.88 17.41
C THR A 45 -7.24 -27.75 16.71
N ARG A 46 -5.98 -27.62 17.14
CA ARG A 46 -4.82 -27.05 16.44
C ARG A 46 -4.75 -25.52 16.30
N ARG A 47 -3.97 -24.95 17.23
CA ARG A 47 -3.27 -23.66 17.09
C ARG A 47 -2.62 -23.55 15.71
N GLU A 48 -3.11 -22.62 14.91
CA GLU A 48 -2.40 -22.13 13.73
C GLU A 48 -2.07 -20.64 13.93
N ARG A 49 -0.85 -20.32 13.50
CA ARG A 49 -0.12 -19.07 13.67
C ARG A 49 -0.91 -17.91 13.07
N ALA A 50 -1.21 -16.89 13.88
CA ALA A 50 -1.89 -15.67 13.40
C ALA A 50 -1.14 -15.04 12.21
N PRO A 51 -1.81 -14.79 11.07
CA PRO A 51 -1.25 -14.01 9.99
C PRO A 51 -1.07 -12.55 10.44
N ARG A 52 0.00 -11.91 9.93
CA ARG A 52 0.17 -10.45 9.95
C ARG A 52 -1.16 -9.77 9.57
N PRO A 53 -1.57 -8.67 10.23
CA PRO A 53 -2.81 -8.01 9.87
C PRO A 53 -2.73 -7.54 8.42
N SER A 54 -3.44 -8.24 7.56
CA SER A 54 -3.75 -7.79 6.21
C SER A 54 -4.46 -6.44 6.32
N LEU A 55 -4.04 -5.46 5.52
CA LEU A 55 -4.69 -4.16 5.29
C LEU A 55 -6.13 -4.27 4.72
N GLN A 56 -6.78 -5.42 4.89
CA GLN A 56 -8.13 -5.76 4.47
C GLN A 56 -9.20 -5.40 5.53
N ALA A 57 -8.82 -4.90 6.70
CA ALA A 57 -9.75 -4.52 7.76
C ALA A 57 -10.36 -3.11 7.59
N TYR A 58 -9.97 -2.33 6.56
CA TYR A 58 -10.71 -1.12 6.17
C TYR A 58 -11.87 -1.46 5.22
N ARG A 59 -12.53 -2.60 5.46
CA ARG A 59 -13.65 -3.08 4.65
C ARG A 59 -14.90 -3.06 5.54
N SER A 60 -15.84 -2.22 5.13
CA SER A 60 -17.24 -2.15 5.58
C SER A 60 -17.49 -1.99 7.09
N THR A 61 -17.39 -0.75 7.59
CA THR A 61 -18.30 -0.30 8.65
C THR A 61 -19.28 0.68 8.02
N GLN A 62 -20.38 0.15 7.50
CA GLN A 62 -21.54 0.94 7.12
C GLN A 62 -22.25 1.29 8.43
N MET A 63 -21.84 2.39 9.09
CA MET A 63 -22.60 2.95 10.21
C MET A 63 -23.79 3.70 9.62
N THR A 64 -24.98 3.13 9.74
CA THR A 64 -26.23 3.87 9.64
C THR A 64 -26.32 4.78 10.87
N VAL A 65 -25.86 6.02 10.74
CA VAL A 65 -26.19 7.09 11.68
C VAL A 65 -27.52 7.66 11.23
N THR A 66 -28.60 7.26 11.90
CA THR A 66 -29.83 8.04 11.88
C THR A 66 -29.63 9.22 12.81
N ASP A 67 -29.20 10.36 12.27
CA ASP A 67 -29.36 11.64 12.94
C ASP A 67 -29.87 12.69 11.94
N ALA A 68 -30.80 13.50 12.42
CA ALA A 68 -31.66 14.37 11.66
C ALA A 68 -30.89 15.61 11.15
N GLY A 69 -31.14 15.99 9.90
CA GLY A 69 -30.99 17.37 9.47
C GLY A 69 -29.57 17.87 9.20
N ALA A 70 -28.84 17.20 8.30
CA ALA A 70 -27.86 17.89 7.46
C ALA A 70 -27.68 17.08 6.17
N THR A 71 -27.64 17.74 5.03
CA THR A 71 -27.31 17.18 3.72
C THR A 71 -25.86 16.69 3.71
N ALA A 72 -25.59 15.57 4.39
CA ALA A 72 -24.36 14.83 4.28
C ALA A 72 -24.33 14.25 2.86
N THR A 73 -23.62 14.91 1.95
CA THR A 73 -23.18 14.26 0.72
C THR A 73 -22.18 13.18 1.13
N THR A 74 -22.69 12.00 1.44
CA THR A 74 -21.88 10.79 1.56
C THR A 74 -21.24 10.56 0.20
N ILE A 75 -20.02 11.05 0.02
CA ILE A 75 -19.17 10.61 -1.09
C ILE A 75 -18.84 9.17 -0.76
N SER A 76 -19.65 8.26 -1.28
CA SER A 76 -19.31 6.86 -1.41
C SER A 76 -18.02 6.82 -2.22
N VAL A 77 -16.86 6.76 -1.53
CA VAL A 77 -15.60 6.43 -2.17
C VAL A 77 -15.80 5.02 -2.68
N ALA A 78 -16.23 4.93 -3.94
CA ALA A 78 -16.36 3.67 -4.65
C ALA A 78 -15.05 2.92 -4.40
N GLY A 79 -15.18 1.73 -3.82
CA GLY A 79 -14.05 0.94 -3.37
C GLY A 79 -13.00 0.78 -4.47
N GLU A 80 -11.78 0.50 -4.05
CA GLU A 80 -10.67 0.17 -4.94
C GLU A 80 -11.13 -0.69 -6.12
N ARG A 81 -11.04 -0.13 -7.34
CA ARG A 81 -11.42 -0.83 -8.57
C ARG A 81 -10.18 -1.14 -9.39
N VAL A 82 -10.02 -2.40 -9.80
CA VAL A 82 -9.02 -2.79 -10.79
C VAL A 82 -9.55 -2.38 -12.16
N VAL A 83 -8.80 -1.56 -12.89
CA VAL A 83 -9.17 -1.06 -14.22
C VAL A 83 -8.33 -1.68 -15.34
N GLY A 84 -7.32 -2.47 -15.00
CA GLY A 84 -6.52 -3.19 -15.99
C GLY A 84 -5.26 -3.81 -15.41
N GLY A 85 -4.41 -4.33 -16.30
CA GLY A 85 -3.09 -4.87 -15.99
C GLY A 85 -1.98 -4.07 -16.66
N ARG A 86 -0.84 -4.74 -16.90
CA ARG A 86 0.29 -4.18 -17.63
C ARG A 86 -0.09 -3.88 -19.09
N PRO A 87 0.03 -2.64 -19.57
CA PRO A 87 -0.19 -2.32 -20.98
C PRO A 87 0.88 -2.96 -21.88
N ALA A 88 0.53 -3.24 -23.14
CA ALA A 88 1.49 -3.70 -24.14
C ALA A 88 2.60 -2.66 -24.34
N GLY A 89 3.85 -3.12 -24.47
CA GLY A 89 5.03 -2.24 -24.61
C GLY A 89 5.56 -1.64 -23.30
N CYS A 90 4.86 -1.80 -22.16
CA CYS A 90 5.37 -1.34 -20.86
C CYS A 90 6.29 -2.38 -20.19
N PRO A 91 7.28 -1.95 -19.38
CA PRO A 91 8.12 -2.84 -18.56
C PRO A 91 7.31 -3.57 -17.48
N SER A 92 7.91 -4.55 -16.79
CA SER A 92 7.23 -5.26 -15.67
C SER A 92 6.89 -4.33 -14.50
N SER A 93 7.73 -3.33 -14.22
CA SER A 93 7.42 -2.23 -13.30
C SER A 93 6.83 -1.05 -14.08
N PHE A 94 5.52 -1.08 -14.33
CA PHE A 94 4.87 -0.19 -15.28
C PHE A 94 4.16 1.03 -14.65
N CYS A 95 4.49 1.45 -13.43
CA CYS A 95 3.83 2.62 -12.83
C CYS A 95 4.05 3.89 -13.65
N GLY A 96 5.29 4.16 -14.07
CA GLY A 96 5.62 5.29 -14.94
C GLY A 96 5.03 5.15 -16.34
N CYS A 97 5.13 3.97 -16.94
CA CYS A 97 4.59 3.73 -18.29
C CYS A 97 3.06 3.90 -18.34
N GLY A 98 2.34 3.35 -17.36
CA GLY A 98 0.89 3.50 -17.25
C GLY A 98 0.47 4.94 -16.99
N ALA A 99 1.20 5.67 -16.14
CA ALA A 99 0.97 7.10 -15.95
C ALA A 99 1.19 7.91 -17.24
N ALA A 100 2.23 7.58 -18.02
CA ALA A 100 2.50 8.25 -19.30
C ALA A 100 1.38 8.02 -20.30
N ILE A 101 0.90 6.78 -20.44
CA ILE A 101 -0.26 6.47 -21.29
C ILE A 101 -1.50 7.24 -20.82
N ARG A 102 -1.75 7.29 -19.51
CA ARG A 102 -2.92 7.98 -18.96
C ARG A 102 -2.92 9.49 -19.20
N VAL A 103 -1.74 10.13 -19.17
CA VAL A 103 -1.57 11.59 -19.30
C VAL A 103 -1.37 12.04 -20.75
N PHE A 104 -0.55 11.31 -21.51
CA PHE A 104 -0.10 11.67 -22.86
C PHE A 104 -0.71 10.79 -23.96
N GLY A 105 -1.40 9.71 -23.61
CA GLY A 105 -2.03 8.79 -24.57
C GLY A 105 -1.08 7.78 -25.22
N HIS A 106 0.21 7.81 -24.89
CA HIS A 106 1.23 6.93 -25.47
C HIS A 106 2.36 6.63 -24.49
N VAL A 107 3.18 5.62 -24.81
CA VAL A 107 4.36 5.27 -24.01
C VAL A 107 5.46 6.30 -24.22
N VAL A 108 5.97 6.86 -23.13
CA VAL A 108 7.14 7.73 -23.12
C VAL A 108 8.26 7.01 -22.37
N PRO A 109 9.23 6.38 -23.07
CA PRO A 109 10.22 5.50 -22.44
C PRO A 109 11.02 6.16 -21.31
N GLU A 110 11.34 7.44 -21.46
CA GLU A 110 12.05 8.23 -20.45
C GLU A 110 11.27 8.36 -19.14
N LEU A 111 9.95 8.25 -19.17
CA LEU A 111 9.07 8.35 -18.01
C LEU A 111 8.68 6.99 -17.44
N ASN A 112 9.20 5.89 -17.99
CA ASN A 112 8.98 4.56 -17.40
C ASN A 112 9.55 4.48 -15.97
N LEU A 113 10.67 5.16 -15.73
CA LEU A 113 11.26 5.27 -14.40
C LEU A 113 10.57 6.38 -13.59
N ALA A 114 9.96 6.00 -12.47
CA ALA A 114 9.20 6.93 -11.62
C ALA A 114 9.99 8.17 -11.17
N SER A 115 11.30 8.06 -10.95
CA SER A 115 12.12 9.22 -10.55
C SER A 115 12.24 10.30 -11.62
N ASN A 116 12.08 9.95 -12.90
CA ASN A 116 12.20 10.92 -13.99
C ASN A 116 10.99 11.88 -14.04
N TRP A 117 9.86 11.49 -13.45
CA TRP A 117 8.71 12.38 -13.28
C TRP A 117 9.01 13.58 -12.37
N LEU A 118 9.97 13.46 -11.46
CA LEU A 118 10.36 14.57 -10.58
C LEU A 118 11.10 15.70 -11.32
N ARG A 119 11.38 15.55 -12.63
CA ARG A 119 11.93 16.60 -13.49
C ARG A 119 10.88 17.63 -13.91
N PHE A 120 9.60 17.26 -13.89
CA PHE A 120 8.51 18.18 -14.19
C PHE A 120 8.38 19.26 -13.10
N PRO A 121 7.88 20.46 -13.44
CA PRO A 121 7.67 21.52 -12.48
C PRO A 121 6.70 21.07 -11.38
N ARG A 122 6.99 21.46 -10.14
CA ARG A 122 6.10 21.19 -9.01
C ARG A 122 4.80 21.95 -9.17
N ALA A 123 3.70 21.34 -8.78
CA ALA A 123 2.37 21.92 -8.89
C ALA A 123 1.52 21.64 -7.65
N ALA A 124 0.47 22.45 -7.47
CA ALA A 124 -0.56 22.14 -6.50
C ALA A 124 -1.34 20.87 -6.93
N PRO A 125 -1.86 20.07 -5.99
CA PRO A 125 -2.72 18.94 -6.30
C PRO A 125 -3.95 19.36 -7.11
N ALA A 126 -4.07 18.82 -8.32
CA ALA A 126 -5.20 19.05 -9.22
C ALA A 126 -5.44 17.81 -10.10
N PRO A 127 -6.65 17.61 -10.64
CA PRO A 127 -6.91 16.57 -11.63
C PRO A 127 -5.94 16.66 -12.82
N GLY A 128 -5.39 15.52 -13.25
CA GLY A 128 -4.40 15.43 -14.31
C GLY A 128 -2.96 15.71 -13.88
N MET A 129 -2.73 16.16 -12.65
CA MET A 129 -1.39 16.23 -12.06
C MET A 129 -0.90 14.84 -11.68
N VAL A 130 0.40 14.72 -11.46
CA VAL A 130 1.03 13.44 -11.15
C VAL A 130 1.71 13.51 -9.79
N ALA A 131 1.42 12.54 -8.94
CA ALA A 131 2.10 12.36 -7.67
C ALA A 131 3.25 11.38 -7.87
N ALA A 132 4.49 11.87 -7.75
CA ALA A 132 5.69 11.11 -8.00
C ALA A 132 6.61 11.06 -6.78
N ARG A 133 7.30 9.94 -6.63
CA ARG A 133 8.44 9.77 -5.72
C ARG A 133 9.44 8.80 -6.33
N ARG A 134 10.58 8.61 -5.68
CA ARG A 134 11.52 7.54 -6.07
C ARG A 134 10.80 6.19 -5.96
N GLY A 135 10.66 5.50 -7.08
CA GLY A 135 10.11 4.14 -7.17
C GLY A 135 8.60 4.02 -7.39
N HIS A 136 7.80 5.09 -7.29
CA HIS A 136 6.36 5.01 -7.58
C HIS A 136 5.78 6.32 -8.09
N VAL A 137 4.78 6.21 -8.96
CA VAL A 137 4.09 7.35 -9.56
C VAL A 137 2.64 6.98 -9.91
N PHE A 138 1.72 7.91 -9.70
CA PHE A 138 0.31 7.76 -10.05
C PHE A 138 -0.31 9.11 -10.47
N VAL A 139 -1.41 9.05 -11.23
CA VAL A 139 -2.11 10.24 -11.75
C VAL A 139 -3.28 10.60 -10.83
N LEU A 140 -3.45 11.89 -10.56
CA LEU A 140 -4.54 12.41 -9.74
C LEU A 140 -5.79 12.59 -10.59
N GLU A 141 -6.91 12.01 -10.14
CA GLU A 141 -8.17 12.03 -10.89
C GLU A 141 -9.21 12.93 -10.22
N GLN A 142 -9.40 12.75 -8.91
CA GLN A 142 -10.38 13.53 -8.14
C GLN A 142 -9.92 13.73 -6.70
N SER A 143 -10.10 14.94 -6.16
CA SER A 143 -9.85 15.19 -4.74
C SER A 143 -10.91 14.51 -3.88
N LEU A 144 -10.47 13.81 -2.83
CA LEU A 144 -11.35 13.21 -1.82
C LEU A 144 -11.31 14.00 -0.49
N GLY A 145 -10.60 15.13 -0.46
CA GLY A 145 -10.39 15.95 0.73
C GLY A 145 -9.02 15.74 1.38
N GLY A 146 -8.44 16.84 1.89
CA GLY A 146 -7.11 16.84 2.51
C GLY A 146 -6.03 16.28 1.59
N ASP A 147 -5.23 15.35 2.11
CA ASP A 147 -4.16 14.66 1.36
C ASP A 147 -4.66 13.46 0.54
N MET A 148 -5.96 13.18 0.52
CA MET A 148 -6.52 11.98 -0.12
C MET A 148 -7.06 12.28 -1.51
N TRP A 149 -6.66 11.47 -2.48
CA TRP A 149 -7.04 11.62 -3.89
C TRP A 149 -7.44 10.29 -4.48
N MET A 150 -8.50 10.29 -5.28
CA MET A 150 -8.76 9.20 -6.22
C MET A 150 -7.64 9.22 -7.25
N ALA A 151 -6.89 8.12 -7.34
CA ALA A 151 -5.69 8.02 -8.14
C ALA A 151 -5.80 6.90 -9.17
N TYR A 152 -5.37 7.18 -10.40
CA TYR A 152 -5.03 6.16 -11.38
C TYR A 152 -3.62 5.64 -11.07
N ASP A 153 -3.56 4.43 -10.51
CA ASP A 153 -2.36 3.84 -9.93
C ASP A 153 -1.97 2.55 -10.68
N ALA A 154 -1.11 2.72 -11.69
CA ALA A 154 -0.57 1.63 -12.49
C ALA A 154 0.52 0.87 -11.74
N ASN A 155 0.57 -0.45 -11.94
CA ASN A 155 1.49 -1.36 -11.23
C ASN A 155 1.41 -1.22 -9.70
N SER A 156 0.18 -1.07 -9.20
CA SER A 156 -0.14 -1.13 -7.79
C SER A 156 -0.31 -2.58 -7.33
N GLY A 157 -0.95 -2.81 -6.18
CA GLY A 157 -1.05 -4.14 -5.55
C GLY A 157 -1.40 -5.26 -6.54
N GLY A 158 -0.56 -6.30 -6.56
CA GLY A 158 -0.73 -7.46 -7.44
C GLY A 158 -0.39 -7.20 -8.92
N HIS A 159 0.47 -6.22 -9.23
CA HIS A 159 0.82 -5.85 -10.60
C HIS A 159 -0.39 -5.45 -11.46
N ALA A 160 -1.35 -4.79 -10.83
CA ALA A 160 -2.58 -4.32 -11.48
C ALA A 160 -2.58 -2.79 -11.61
N THR A 161 -3.42 -2.29 -12.50
CA THR A 161 -3.78 -0.87 -12.56
C THR A 161 -5.08 -0.68 -11.80
N ARG A 162 -5.09 0.23 -10.84
CA ARG A 162 -6.24 0.47 -9.95
C ARG A 162 -6.65 1.92 -9.95
N MET A 163 -7.93 2.16 -9.73
CA MET A 163 -8.45 3.46 -9.33
C MET A 163 -8.87 3.36 -7.88
N HIS A 164 -8.19 4.08 -7.01
CA HIS A 164 -8.43 4.01 -5.57
C HIS A 164 -7.94 5.24 -4.83
N ALA A 165 -8.38 5.39 -3.58
CA ALA A 165 -7.95 6.48 -2.72
C ALA A 165 -6.47 6.33 -2.33
N ARG A 166 -5.68 7.37 -2.58
CA ARG A 166 -4.26 7.45 -2.25
C ARG A 166 -3.95 8.72 -1.49
N SER A 167 -3.13 8.56 -0.46
CA SER A 167 -2.53 9.71 0.22
C SER A 167 -1.38 10.28 -0.60
N LEU A 168 -1.32 11.61 -0.68
CA LEU A 168 -0.19 12.35 -1.26
C LEU A 168 1.03 12.41 -0.35
N ARG A 169 0.94 11.92 0.89
CA ARG A 169 2.06 11.96 1.85
C ARG A 169 3.28 11.24 1.30
N GLY A 170 4.41 11.95 1.28
CA GLY A 170 5.68 11.44 0.74
C GLY A 170 5.76 11.43 -0.80
N TYR A 171 4.83 12.07 -1.49
CA TYR A 171 4.89 12.31 -2.92
C TYR A 171 5.09 13.80 -3.21
N THR A 172 5.77 14.08 -4.31
CA THR A 172 5.82 15.41 -4.91
C THR A 172 4.80 15.46 -6.03
N VAL A 173 3.91 16.45 -6.00
CA VAL A 173 2.98 16.68 -7.10
C VAL A 173 3.68 17.51 -8.18
N VAL A 174 3.58 17.05 -9.43
CA VAL A 174 4.20 17.67 -10.59
C VAL A 174 3.18 17.90 -11.70
N ASN A 175 3.42 18.92 -12.52
CA ASN A 175 2.67 19.21 -13.74
C ASN A 175 3.36 18.59 -14.95
N PRO A 176 2.81 17.48 -15.51
CA PRO A 176 3.41 16.80 -16.65
C PRO A 176 3.27 17.57 -17.98
N ARG A 177 2.57 18.71 -18.02
CA ARG A 177 2.30 19.50 -19.23
C ARG A 177 3.03 20.85 -19.29
N GLY A 178 3.87 21.17 -18.30
CA GLY A 178 4.57 22.46 -18.20
C GLY A 178 3.79 23.45 -17.36
#